data_AF-A0A1X1J5K1-F1
#
_entry.id   AF-A0A1X1J5K1-F1
#
_cell.length_a   1.000
_cell.length_b   1.000
_cell.length_c   1.000
_cell.angle_alpha   90.00
_cell.angle_beta   90.00
_cell.angle_gamma   90.00
#
_symmetry.space_group_name_H-M   'P 1'
#
loop_
_entity.id
_entity.type
_entity.pdbx_description
1 polymer ?
#
loop_
_entity_poly.entity_id
_entity_poly.type
_entity_poly.pdbx_seq_one_letter_code
_entity_poly.pdbx_strand_id
1 'polypeptide(L)'
;MVQYDKNKIFTSIITSRTRETFEVDDTLIQLGQQLGMRPQILKGLYKALRKLEDVYEYVPSFGATFTCHFDYEKQEAQIHYNQLDQLFSITDLQDFMGIVDSVYSPIYPLGSVVELDLELLPEELQKSLAEGPGPLVTISGRKMPLQEGFDDYVVDYLARIWPLGEMPGMDAFFVSNMMIERLRFEGYSDDWESQFTEDVLRATQLSQQQVSTAFMRSEDFVRYYEPYLNTEEG
;
A
#
# COMPACT_ATOMS: atom_id res chain seq x y z
N MET A 1 24.37 -9.80 6.27
CA MET A 1 23.10 -9.11 6.03
C MET A 1 23.41 -7.68 5.58
N VAL A 2 23.14 -7.34 4.31
CA VAL A 2 23.29 -5.97 3.80
C VAL A 2 22.12 -5.15 4.36
N GLN A 3 22.42 -4.09 5.11
CA GLN A 3 21.38 -3.21 5.63
C GLN A 3 21.16 -2.08 4.61
N TYR A 4 20.06 -2.15 3.88
CA TYR A 4 19.68 -1.10 2.93
C TYR A 4 19.21 0.15 3.67
N ASP A 5 19.77 1.29 3.30
CA ASP A 5 19.38 2.59 3.83
C ASP A 5 18.13 3.08 3.10
N LYS A 6 16.95 2.74 3.63
CA LYS A 6 15.65 3.10 3.05
C LYS A 6 15.47 4.60 2.85
N ASN A 7 16.08 5.44 3.70
CA ASN A 7 15.98 6.89 3.56
C ASN A 7 16.76 7.38 2.33
N LYS A 8 17.95 6.83 2.08
CA LYS A 8 18.69 7.12 0.84
C LYS A 8 17.97 6.61 -0.40
N ILE A 9 17.41 5.40 -0.34
CA ILE A 9 16.60 4.84 -1.42
C ILE A 9 15.40 5.76 -1.69
N PHE A 10 14.66 6.14 -0.66
CA PHE A 10 13.50 7.01 -0.79
C PHE A 10 13.85 8.35 -1.43
N THR A 11 14.90 9.04 -0.94
CA THR A 11 15.36 10.29 -1.52
C THR A 11 15.75 10.12 -2.99
N SER A 12 16.44 9.03 -3.36
CA SER A 12 16.78 8.75 -4.75
C SER A 12 15.55 8.48 -5.63
N ILE A 13 14.55 7.76 -5.12
CA ILE A 13 13.34 7.43 -5.87
C ILE A 13 12.47 8.66 -6.07
N ILE A 14 12.14 9.38 -5.00
CA ILE A 14 11.24 10.53 -5.09
C ILE A 14 11.81 11.66 -5.98
N THR A 15 13.14 11.81 -6.04
CA THR A 15 13.80 12.82 -6.88
C THR A 15 14.01 12.40 -8.34
N SER A 16 13.90 11.10 -8.67
CA SER A 16 14.10 10.59 -10.03
C SER A 16 12.81 10.29 -10.78
N ARG A 17 11.67 10.35 -10.08
CA ARG A 17 10.37 10.13 -10.68
C ARG A 17 9.91 11.32 -11.53
N THR A 18 9.19 11.02 -12.60
CA THR A 18 8.78 12.00 -13.61
C THR A 18 7.28 12.03 -13.87
N ARG A 19 6.51 11.13 -13.23
CA ARG A 19 5.07 10.99 -13.46
C ARG A 19 4.26 11.96 -12.59
N GLU A 20 4.80 12.30 -11.44
CA GLU A 20 4.17 13.08 -10.38
C GLU A 20 4.28 14.57 -10.66
N THR A 21 3.28 15.31 -10.20
CA THR A 21 3.12 16.75 -10.48
C THR A 21 3.55 17.65 -9.33
N PHE A 22 3.73 17.09 -8.13
CA PHE A 22 4.17 17.85 -6.96
C PHE A 22 5.66 18.19 -6.99
N GLU A 23 6.01 19.35 -6.41
CA GLU A 23 7.39 19.78 -6.27
C GLU A 23 8.09 18.96 -5.17
N VAL A 24 9.30 18.48 -5.47
CA VAL A 24 10.10 17.70 -4.51
C VAL A 24 11.11 18.64 -3.84
N ASP A 25 10.82 19.00 -2.59
CA ASP A 25 11.71 19.79 -1.73
C ASP A 25 12.19 18.96 -0.51
N ASP A 26 13.08 19.55 0.30
CA ASP A 26 13.61 18.90 1.50
C ASP A 26 12.49 18.61 2.53
N THR A 27 11.44 19.43 2.56
CA THR A 27 10.29 19.30 3.46
C THR A 27 9.50 18.03 3.15
N LEU A 28 9.20 17.81 1.87
CA LEU A 28 8.49 16.65 1.35
C LEU A 28 9.31 15.37 1.56
N ILE A 29 10.62 15.43 1.29
CA ILE A 29 11.53 14.30 1.52
C ILE A 29 11.50 13.90 3.01
N GLN A 30 11.62 14.88 3.91
CA GLN A 30 11.57 14.61 5.36
C GLN A 30 10.21 14.04 5.78
N LEU A 31 9.10 14.58 5.26
CA LEU A 31 7.77 14.07 5.54
C LEU A 31 7.64 12.60 5.11
N GLY A 32 8.10 12.27 3.91
CA GLY A 32 8.02 10.91 3.37
C GLY A 32 8.86 9.91 4.16
N GLN A 33 10.07 10.30 4.57
CA GLN A 33 10.90 9.49 5.45
C GLN A 33 10.23 9.26 6.82
N GLN A 34 9.60 10.29 7.39
CA GLN A 34 8.90 10.18 8.67
C GLN A 34 7.64 9.30 8.61
N LEU A 35 6.89 9.37 7.51
CA LEU A 35 5.76 8.50 7.25
C LEU A 35 6.21 7.05 7.03
N GLY A 36 7.27 6.86 6.24
CA GLY A 36 7.82 5.53 5.94
C GLY A 36 8.33 4.78 7.17
N MET A 37 8.91 5.50 8.14
CA MET A 37 9.33 4.91 9.42
C MET A 37 8.17 4.61 10.38
N ARG A 38 6.95 5.10 10.08
CA ARG A 38 5.74 4.92 10.91
C ARG A 38 4.60 4.35 10.06
N PRO A 39 4.65 3.07 9.70
CA PRO A 39 3.67 2.45 8.81
C PRO A 39 2.23 2.57 9.31
N GLN A 40 2.00 2.67 10.62
CA GLN A 40 0.67 2.91 11.19
C GLN A 40 0.08 4.26 10.78
N ILE A 41 0.90 5.31 10.62
CA ILE A 41 0.42 6.62 10.17
C ILE A 41 0.02 6.54 8.70
N LEU A 42 0.87 5.93 7.87
CA LEU A 42 0.59 5.74 6.44
C LEU A 42 -0.69 4.93 6.21
N LYS A 43 -0.85 3.81 6.93
CA LYS A 43 -2.07 2.98 6.85
C LYS A 43 -3.32 3.70 7.33
N GLY A 44 -3.23 4.42 8.45
CA GLY A 44 -4.36 5.20 8.97
C GLY A 44 -4.76 6.32 8.01
N LEU A 45 -3.78 7.02 7.42
CA LEU A 45 -4.01 8.05 6.41
C LEU A 45 -4.67 7.46 5.16
N TYR A 46 -4.20 6.30 4.69
CA TYR A 46 -4.79 5.58 3.57
C TYR A 46 -6.26 5.22 3.85
N LYS A 47 -6.52 4.70 5.05
CA LYS A 47 -7.84 4.28 5.48
C LYS A 47 -8.82 5.46 5.56
N ALA A 48 -8.40 6.57 6.15
CA ALA A 48 -9.19 7.79 6.22
C ALA A 48 -9.54 8.31 4.82
N LEU A 49 -8.55 8.35 3.91
CA LEU A 49 -8.76 8.73 2.53
C LEU A 49 -9.74 7.80 1.80
N ARG A 50 -9.64 6.48 2.00
CA ARG A 50 -10.55 5.51 1.40
C ARG A 50 -11.99 5.62 1.91
N LYS A 51 -12.15 6.03 3.16
CA LYS A 51 -13.45 6.24 3.80
C LYS A 51 -14.04 7.62 3.56
N LEU A 52 -13.33 8.48 2.83
CA LEU A 52 -13.71 9.88 2.60
C LEU A 52 -13.93 10.64 3.92
N GLU A 53 -13.07 10.39 4.91
CA GLU A 53 -13.07 11.15 6.16
C GLU A 53 -12.55 12.56 5.92
N ASP A 54 -13.08 13.56 6.64
CA ASP A 54 -12.64 14.95 6.52
C ASP A 54 -11.31 15.21 7.24
N VAL A 55 -11.01 14.43 8.27
CA VAL A 55 -9.80 14.60 9.10
C VAL A 55 -9.28 13.25 9.56
N TYR A 56 -7.97 13.04 9.42
CA TYR A 56 -7.22 11.98 10.06
C TYR A 56 -6.29 12.55 11.12
N GLU A 57 -6.33 12.01 12.34
CA GLU A 57 -5.44 12.40 13.43
C GLU A 57 -4.77 11.17 14.05
N TYR A 58 -3.45 11.23 14.18
CA TYR A 58 -2.65 10.26 14.94
C TYR A 58 -1.94 10.96 16.09
N VAL A 59 -2.38 10.64 17.31
CA VAL A 59 -1.80 11.16 18.56
C VAL A 59 -0.86 10.09 19.16
N PRO A 60 0.47 10.25 19.05
CA PRO A 60 1.39 9.33 19.72
C PRO A 60 1.41 9.57 21.23
N SER A 61 1.77 8.53 22.00
CA SER A 61 1.99 8.69 23.45
C SER A 61 3.12 9.67 23.79
N PHE A 62 4.06 9.88 22.87
CA PHE A 62 5.16 10.84 22.99
C PHE A 62 5.53 11.40 21.61
N GLY A 63 5.75 12.71 21.51
CA GLY A 63 6.07 13.41 20.25
C GLY A 63 4.92 14.26 19.72
N ALA A 64 5.02 14.70 18.46
CA ALA A 64 3.99 15.52 17.83
C ALA A 64 2.85 14.69 17.25
N THR A 65 1.66 15.27 17.26
CA THR A 65 0.48 14.78 16.54
C THR A 65 0.70 14.90 15.03
N PHE A 66 0.26 13.90 14.29
CA PHE A 66 0.09 13.97 12.84
C PHE A 66 -1.38 14.25 12.55
N THR A 67 -1.65 15.28 11.76
CA THR A 67 -3.01 15.56 11.27
C THR A 67 -3.00 15.70 9.76
N CYS A 68 -4.04 15.19 9.11
CA CYS A 68 -4.33 15.47 7.73
C CYS A 68 -5.79 15.92 7.61
N HIS A 69 -6.00 17.09 7.00
CA HIS A 69 -7.32 17.61 6.68
C HIS A 69 -7.58 17.41 5.20
N PHE A 70 -8.76 16.88 4.86
CA PHE A 70 -9.19 16.63 3.50
C PHE A 70 -10.32 17.60 3.14
N ASP A 71 -10.14 18.33 2.04
CA ASP A 71 -11.18 19.15 1.42
C ASP A 71 -11.49 18.56 0.05
N TYR A 72 -12.47 17.65 0.01
CA TYR A 72 -12.87 16.98 -1.23
C TYR A 72 -13.60 17.92 -2.21
N GLU A 73 -14.14 19.05 -1.75
CA GLU A 73 -14.74 20.05 -2.65
C GLU A 73 -13.64 20.78 -3.44
N LYS A 74 -12.54 21.14 -2.77
CA LYS A 74 -11.37 21.76 -3.42
C LYS A 74 -10.38 20.75 -4.01
N GLN A 75 -10.56 19.46 -3.73
CA GLN A 75 -9.62 18.39 -4.08
C GLN A 75 -8.23 18.60 -3.45
N GLU A 76 -8.21 19.09 -2.21
CA GLU A 76 -6.99 19.42 -1.47
C GLU A 76 -6.85 18.56 -0.21
N ALA A 77 -5.61 18.26 0.18
CA ALA A 77 -5.28 17.63 1.44
C ALA A 77 -4.11 18.37 2.10
N GLN A 78 -4.29 18.74 3.36
CA GLN A 78 -3.28 19.47 4.13
C GLN A 78 -2.75 18.59 5.25
N ILE A 79 -1.45 18.28 5.20
CA ILE A 79 -0.75 17.53 6.24
C ILE A 79 -0.04 18.50 7.17
N HIS A 80 -0.19 18.29 8.47
CA HIS A 80 0.61 18.93 9.50
C HIS A 80 1.30 17.87 10.35
N TYR A 81 2.63 17.97 10.42
CA TYR A 81 3.41 17.08 11.26
C TYR A 81 4.69 17.72 11.77
N ASN A 82 4.85 17.84 13.10
CA ASN A 82 5.91 18.62 13.73
C ASN A 82 5.90 20.09 13.26
N GLN A 83 6.91 20.48 12.47
CA GLN A 83 7.08 21.81 11.85
C GLN A 83 6.89 21.73 10.33
N LEU A 84 6.46 20.58 9.81
CA LEU A 84 6.20 20.35 8.39
C LEU A 84 4.72 20.62 8.13
N ASP A 85 4.45 21.50 7.18
CA ASP A 85 3.12 21.80 6.64
C ASP A 85 3.20 21.61 5.13
N GLN A 86 2.35 20.74 4.59
CA GLN A 86 2.36 20.38 3.18
C GLN A 86 0.93 20.33 2.65
N LEU A 87 0.70 21.05 1.55
CA LEU A 87 -0.56 21.05 0.83
C LEU A 87 -0.40 20.20 -0.43
N PHE A 88 -1.30 19.24 -0.61
CA PHE A 88 -1.37 18.37 -1.78
C PHE A 88 -2.71 18.54 -2.47
N SER A 89 -2.77 18.25 -3.77
CA SER A 89 -4.02 17.75 -4.33
C SER A 89 -4.29 16.33 -3.78
N ILE A 90 -5.55 15.90 -3.74
CA ILE A 90 -5.88 14.52 -3.30
C ILE A 90 -5.14 13.47 -4.12
N THR A 91 -4.99 13.69 -5.43
CA THR A 91 -4.24 12.81 -6.33
C THR A 91 -2.74 12.80 -6.00
N ASP A 92 -2.13 13.97 -5.78
CA ASP A 92 -0.71 14.06 -5.42
C ASP A 92 -0.44 13.38 -4.07
N LEU A 93 -1.36 13.49 -3.11
CA LEU A 93 -1.24 12.78 -1.84
C LEU A 93 -1.25 11.25 -2.04
N GLN A 94 -2.13 10.73 -2.90
CA GLN A 94 -2.17 9.30 -3.22
C GLN A 94 -0.87 8.83 -3.86
N ASP A 95 -0.37 9.57 -4.86
CA ASP A 95 0.89 9.25 -5.53
C ASP A 95 2.07 9.28 -4.54
N PHE A 96 2.14 10.32 -3.71
CA PHE A 96 3.15 10.45 -2.66
C PHE A 96 3.13 9.28 -1.68
N MET A 97 1.95 8.90 -1.18
CA MET A 97 1.79 7.74 -0.30
C MET A 97 2.21 6.43 -0.98
N GLY A 98 1.93 6.26 -2.28
CA GLY A 98 2.36 5.10 -3.06
C GLY A 98 3.89 4.97 -3.17
N ILE A 99 4.58 6.10 -3.29
CA ILE A 99 6.05 6.13 -3.29
C ILE A 99 6.58 5.72 -1.91
N VAL A 100 6.03 6.29 -0.83
CA VAL A 100 6.41 5.92 0.53
C VAL A 100 6.19 4.42 0.77
N ASP A 101 5.04 3.88 0.37
CA ASP A 101 4.74 2.45 0.49
C ASP A 101 5.77 1.57 -0.25
N SER A 102 6.10 1.90 -1.51
CA SER A 102 7.02 1.09 -2.32
C SER A 102 8.41 0.91 -1.69
N VAL A 103 8.88 1.91 -0.93
CA VAL A 103 10.22 1.90 -0.31
C VAL A 103 10.18 1.32 1.09
N TYR A 104 9.15 1.65 1.88
CA TYR A 104 9.16 1.36 3.30
C TYR A 104 8.41 0.10 3.69
N SER A 105 7.35 -0.27 2.97
CA SER A 105 6.53 -1.40 3.36
C SER A 105 7.31 -2.72 3.31
N PRO A 106 7.05 -3.63 4.27
CA PRO A 106 7.63 -4.95 4.24
C PRO A 106 7.15 -5.71 3.00
N ILE A 107 7.97 -6.63 2.52
CA ILE A 107 7.57 -7.64 1.55
C ILE A 107 7.63 -8.95 2.31
N TYR A 108 6.47 -9.46 2.74
CA TYR A 108 6.41 -10.66 3.56
C TYR A 108 6.78 -11.91 2.73
N PRO A 109 7.49 -12.89 3.31
CA PRO A 109 7.77 -14.16 2.64
C PRO A 109 6.52 -14.94 2.25
N LEU A 110 6.65 -15.82 1.26
CA LEU A 110 5.57 -16.76 0.92
C LEU A 110 5.23 -17.66 2.12
N GLY A 111 3.95 -17.99 2.25
CA GLY A 111 3.43 -18.76 3.38
C GLY A 111 3.23 -17.95 4.66
N SER A 112 3.57 -16.66 4.66
CA SER A 112 3.23 -15.76 5.78
C SER A 112 1.71 -15.71 5.96
N VAL A 113 1.27 -15.76 7.21
CA VAL A 113 -0.13 -15.57 7.59
C VAL A 113 -0.28 -14.16 8.14
N VAL A 114 -1.17 -13.39 7.51
CA VAL A 114 -1.45 -12.01 7.88
C VAL A 114 -2.93 -11.87 8.23
N GLU A 115 -3.22 -10.92 9.12
CA GLU A 115 -4.57 -10.50 9.43
C GLU A 115 -4.89 -9.23 8.65
N LEU A 116 -6.05 -9.20 8.01
CA LEU A 116 -6.52 -8.06 7.24
C LEU A 116 -7.41 -7.15 8.09
N ASP A 117 -7.32 -5.84 7.82
CA ASP A 117 -8.23 -4.85 8.37
C ASP A 117 -9.61 -5.01 7.70
N LEU A 118 -10.58 -5.53 8.46
CA LEU A 118 -11.94 -5.79 7.98
C LEU A 118 -12.60 -4.56 7.37
N GLU A 119 -12.30 -3.37 7.88
CA GLU A 119 -12.94 -2.12 7.41
C GLU A 119 -12.46 -1.70 6.01
N LEU A 120 -11.37 -2.29 5.52
CA LEU A 120 -10.87 -2.10 4.16
C LEU A 120 -11.30 -3.21 3.19
N LEU A 121 -12.02 -4.23 3.68
CA LEU A 121 -12.50 -5.32 2.85
C LEU A 121 -13.91 -5.03 2.30
N PRO A 122 -14.25 -5.58 1.12
CA PRO A 122 -15.63 -5.63 0.64
C PRO A 122 -16.57 -6.33 1.64
N GLU A 123 -17.83 -5.90 1.72
CA GLU A 123 -18.81 -6.46 2.67
C GLU A 123 -18.97 -7.98 2.54
N GLU A 124 -18.90 -8.51 1.33
CA GLU A 124 -19.03 -9.95 1.05
C GLU A 124 -17.92 -10.74 1.73
N LEU A 125 -16.67 -10.26 1.64
CA LEU A 125 -15.52 -10.84 2.33
C LEU A 125 -15.62 -10.63 3.84
N GLN A 126 -16.09 -9.47 4.31
CA GLN A 126 -16.31 -9.24 5.73
C GLN A 126 -17.30 -10.28 6.31
N LYS A 127 -18.43 -10.52 5.63
CA LYS A 127 -19.44 -11.50 6.04
C LYS A 127 -18.85 -12.92 6.06
N SER A 128 -18.15 -13.31 4.99
CA SER A 128 -17.52 -14.63 4.90
C SER A 128 -16.45 -14.86 5.98
N LEU A 129 -15.70 -13.82 6.36
CA LEU A 129 -14.63 -13.92 7.35
C LEU A 129 -15.12 -13.79 8.80
N ALA A 130 -16.26 -13.12 9.01
CA ALA A 130 -16.91 -13.00 10.32
C ALA A 130 -17.46 -14.34 10.84
N GLU A 131 -17.85 -15.26 9.96
CA GLU A 131 -18.34 -16.59 10.30
C GLU A 131 -17.22 -17.63 10.48
N GLY A 132 -15.96 -17.25 10.21
CA GLY A 132 -14.79 -18.12 10.18
C GLY A 132 -13.73 -17.83 11.25
N PRO A 133 -12.44 -18.19 11.01
CA PRO A 133 -11.33 -17.98 11.94
C PRO A 133 -10.87 -16.51 12.06
N GLY A 134 -11.65 -15.56 11.54
CA GLY A 134 -11.29 -14.16 11.39
C GLY A 134 -10.68 -13.83 10.02
N PRO A 135 -10.24 -12.58 9.80
CA PRO A 135 -9.73 -12.08 8.52
C PRO A 135 -8.29 -12.54 8.25
N LEU A 136 -8.03 -13.83 8.38
CA LEU A 136 -6.71 -14.43 8.22
C LEU A 136 -6.51 -14.95 6.81
N VAL A 137 -5.36 -14.61 6.23
CA VAL A 137 -4.99 -15.06 4.89
C VAL A 137 -3.53 -15.50 4.84
N THR A 138 -3.25 -16.48 3.99
CA THR A 138 -1.89 -16.92 3.68
C THR A 138 -1.45 -16.27 2.38
N ILE A 139 -0.26 -15.65 2.38
CA ILE A 139 0.36 -15.08 1.18
C ILE A 139 0.90 -16.21 0.30
N SER A 140 0.40 -16.28 -0.94
CA SER A 140 0.77 -17.29 -1.94
C SER A 140 1.47 -16.72 -3.18
N GLY A 141 1.42 -15.41 -3.39
CA GLY A 141 2.14 -14.71 -4.47
C GLY A 141 2.54 -13.31 -4.05
N ARG A 142 3.55 -12.72 -4.72
CA ARG A 142 4.15 -11.43 -4.35
C ARG A 142 4.48 -10.62 -5.59
N LYS A 143 4.24 -9.31 -5.53
CA LYS A 143 4.61 -8.34 -6.57
C LYS A 143 4.20 -8.78 -7.98
N MET A 144 2.92 -9.14 -8.11
CA MET A 144 2.36 -9.61 -9.38
C MET A 144 2.15 -8.42 -10.32
N PRO A 145 2.66 -8.48 -11.57
CA PRO A 145 2.39 -7.45 -12.55
C PRO A 145 0.92 -7.49 -12.98
N LEU A 146 0.44 -6.36 -13.50
CA LEU A 146 -0.88 -6.28 -14.14
C LEU A 146 -0.76 -6.54 -15.65
N GLN A 147 -1.91 -6.55 -16.31
CA GLN A 147 -1.97 -6.66 -17.78
C GLN A 147 -1.33 -5.44 -18.45
N GLU A 148 -0.96 -5.60 -19.73
CA GLU A 148 -0.34 -4.56 -20.55
C GLU A 148 -1.15 -3.25 -20.50
N GLY A 149 -0.45 -2.12 -20.38
CA GLY A 149 -1.06 -0.80 -20.22
C GLY A 149 -1.26 -0.35 -18.76
N PHE A 150 -0.90 -1.19 -17.79
CA PHE A 150 -0.91 -0.88 -16.35
C PHE A 150 0.46 -1.14 -15.70
N ASP A 151 1.54 -0.97 -16.47
CA ASP A 151 2.91 -1.32 -16.08
C ASP A 151 3.45 -0.50 -14.90
N ASP A 152 2.82 0.64 -14.59
CA ASP A 152 3.14 1.50 -13.44
C ASP A 152 2.65 0.94 -12.09
N TYR A 153 1.94 -0.18 -12.12
CA TYR A 153 1.26 -0.75 -10.95
C TYR A 153 1.66 -2.19 -10.69
N VAL A 154 1.63 -2.58 -9.43
CA VAL A 154 1.89 -3.95 -8.99
C VAL A 154 0.92 -4.35 -7.89
N VAL A 155 0.48 -5.61 -7.90
CA VAL A 155 -0.26 -6.19 -6.78
C VAL A 155 0.76 -6.67 -5.74
N ASP A 156 0.67 -6.18 -4.51
CA ASP A 156 1.63 -6.54 -3.46
C ASP A 156 1.61 -8.04 -3.17
N TYR A 157 0.42 -8.61 -2.95
CA TYR A 157 0.25 -10.01 -2.64
C TYR A 157 -0.96 -10.64 -3.33
N LEU A 158 -0.79 -11.91 -3.69
CA LEU A 158 -1.88 -12.85 -3.93
C LEU A 158 -2.07 -13.66 -2.64
N ALA A 159 -3.28 -13.73 -2.12
CA ALA A 159 -3.57 -14.38 -0.85
C ALA A 159 -4.75 -15.34 -0.94
N ARG A 160 -4.77 -16.31 -0.02
CA ARG A 160 -5.86 -17.28 0.13
C ARG A 160 -6.34 -17.29 1.58
N ILE A 161 -7.63 -17.53 1.80
CA ILE A 161 -8.21 -17.59 3.15
C ILE A 161 -7.52 -18.69 3.96
N TRP A 162 -7.07 -18.34 5.17
CA TRP A 162 -6.49 -19.31 6.10
C TRP A 162 -7.61 -19.92 6.98
N PRO A 163 -7.56 -21.23 7.32
CA PRO A 163 -6.59 -22.25 6.90
C PRO A 163 -6.98 -22.97 5.60
N LEU A 164 -8.01 -22.48 4.90
CA LEU A 164 -8.61 -23.17 3.76
C LEU A 164 -7.64 -23.37 2.59
N GLY A 165 -6.82 -22.36 2.30
CA GLY A 165 -5.86 -22.42 1.21
C GLY A 165 -6.53 -22.54 -0.16
N GLU A 166 -6.00 -23.39 -1.01
CA GLU A 166 -6.54 -23.63 -2.36
C GLU A 166 -7.61 -24.73 -2.32
N MET A 167 -8.83 -24.36 -2.73
CA MET A 167 -9.95 -25.27 -2.86
C MET A 167 -10.66 -25.05 -4.20
N PRO A 168 -11.25 -26.09 -4.80
CA PRO A 168 -12.04 -25.93 -6.02
C PRO A 168 -13.14 -24.87 -5.83
N GLY A 169 -13.18 -23.88 -6.73
CA GLY A 169 -14.15 -22.78 -6.67
C GLY A 169 -13.80 -21.65 -5.68
N MET A 170 -12.61 -21.68 -5.05
CA MET A 170 -12.11 -20.57 -4.24
C MET A 170 -10.86 -19.97 -4.87
N ASP A 171 -11.07 -18.85 -5.54
CA ASP A 171 -9.99 -18.08 -6.15
C ASP A 171 -9.17 -17.34 -5.09
N ALA A 172 -7.90 -17.18 -5.38
CA ALA A 172 -7.05 -16.30 -4.61
C ALA A 172 -7.44 -14.84 -4.88
N PHE A 173 -7.21 -13.97 -3.92
CA PHE A 173 -7.55 -12.55 -4.04
C PHE A 173 -6.34 -11.66 -3.77
N PHE A 174 -6.41 -10.44 -4.30
CA PHE A 174 -5.35 -9.46 -4.18
C PHE A 174 -5.39 -8.78 -2.81
N VAL A 175 -4.22 -8.64 -2.21
CA VAL A 175 -4.04 -7.98 -0.92
C VAL A 175 -2.91 -6.96 -1.07
N SER A 176 -3.16 -5.74 -0.61
CA SER A 176 -2.12 -4.70 -0.52
C SER A 176 -1.51 -4.63 0.88
N ASN A 177 -0.33 -4.02 1.00
CA ASN A 177 0.26 -3.73 2.31
C ASN A 177 -0.66 -2.88 3.20
N MET A 178 -1.50 -2.02 2.60
CA MET A 178 -2.45 -1.17 3.33
C MET A 178 -3.60 -1.96 3.96
N MET A 179 -3.99 -3.08 3.36
CA MET A 179 -5.06 -3.95 3.88
C MET A 179 -4.59 -4.82 5.05
N ILE A 180 -3.28 -5.02 5.22
CA ILE A 180 -2.74 -5.88 6.27
C ILE A 180 -2.76 -5.11 7.60
N GLU A 181 -3.52 -5.57 8.59
CA GLU A 181 -3.49 -5.00 9.94
C GLU A 181 -2.20 -5.40 10.66
N ARG A 182 -1.89 -6.71 10.68
CA ARG A 182 -0.66 -7.24 11.29
C ARG A 182 -0.24 -8.59 10.72
N LEU A 183 1.06 -8.86 10.80
CA LEU A 183 1.63 -10.19 10.58
C LEU A 183 1.30 -11.09 11.77
N ARG A 184 0.73 -12.27 11.52
CA ARG A 184 0.45 -13.28 12.55
C ARG A 184 1.54 -14.34 12.60
N PHE A 185 2.00 -14.76 11.44
CA PHE A 185 3.07 -15.73 11.30
C PHE A 185 3.91 -15.37 10.09
N GLU A 186 5.22 -15.25 10.28
CA GLU A 186 6.15 -15.05 9.19
C GLU A 186 6.40 -16.37 8.45
N GLY A 187 6.31 -16.35 7.12
CA GLY A 187 6.68 -17.47 6.28
C GLY A 187 8.17 -17.80 6.42
N TYR A 188 8.59 -18.89 5.76
CA TYR A 188 10.00 -19.29 5.82
C TYR A 188 10.88 -18.16 5.29
N SER A 189 11.88 -17.77 6.08
CA SER A 189 12.79 -16.67 5.77
C SER A 189 14.21 -17.05 6.16
N ASP A 190 15.11 -16.98 5.17
CA ASP A 190 16.54 -17.17 5.28
C ASP A 190 17.28 -16.04 4.55
N ASP A 191 18.61 -16.16 4.44
CA ASP A 191 19.42 -15.15 3.74
C ASP A 191 19.05 -15.05 2.25
N TRP A 192 18.65 -16.16 1.61
CA TRP A 192 18.23 -16.19 0.20
C TRP A 192 16.91 -15.44 0.01
N GLU A 193 15.93 -15.68 0.87
CA GLU A 193 14.64 -15.01 0.86
C GLU A 193 14.77 -13.50 1.13
N SER A 194 15.64 -13.13 2.08
CA SER A 194 15.94 -11.72 2.36
C SER A 194 16.60 -11.03 1.16
N GLN A 195 17.57 -11.69 0.52
CA GLN A 195 18.23 -11.16 -0.66
C GLN A 195 17.28 -11.06 -1.85
N PHE A 196 16.50 -12.09 -2.12
CA PHE A 196 15.51 -12.09 -3.19
C PHE A 196 14.48 -10.97 -3.02
N THR A 197 14.04 -10.73 -1.80
CA THR A 197 13.10 -9.67 -1.47
C THR A 197 13.65 -8.28 -1.81
N GLU A 198 14.86 -7.95 -1.38
CA GLU A 198 15.41 -6.60 -1.56
C GLU A 198 16.07 -6.40 -2.93
N ASP A 199 16.89 -7.36 -3.39
CA ASP A 199 17.67 -7.24 -4.64
C ASP A 199 16.87 -7.59 -5.90
N VAL A 200 15.78 -8.35 -5.78
CA VAL A 200 14.96 -8.73 -6.93
C VAL A 200 13.60 -8.03 -6.85
N LEU A 201 12.77 -8.33 -5.85
CA LEU A 201 11.39 -7.84 -5.83
C LEU A 201 11.32 -6.33 -5.65
N ARG A 202 11.96 -5.79 -4.60
CA ARG A 202 11.94 -4.34 -4.34
C ARG A 202 12.71 -3.57 -5.42
N ALA A 203 13.93 -4.01 -5.76
CA ALA A 203 14.73 -3.34 -6.78
C ALA A 203 14.00 -3.28 -8.14
N THR A 204 13.34 -4.36 -8.57
CA THR A 204 12.55 -4.37 -9.81
C THR A 204 11.40 -3.37 -9.72
N GLN A 205 10.58 -3.44 -8.67
CA GLN A 205 9.46 -2.51 -8.47
C GLN A 205 9.93 -1.04 -8.53
N LEU A 206 10.99 -0.70 -7.81
CA LEU A 206 11.51 0.66 -7.75
C LEU A 206 12.14 1.11 -9.08
N SER A 207 12.85 0.22 -9.79
CA SER A 207 13.45 0.53 -11.09
C SER A 207 12.39 0.80 -12.17
N GLN A 208 11.24 0.12 -12.07
CA GLN A 208 10.09 0.29 -12.95
C GLN A 208 9.16 1.42 -12.46
N GLN A 209 9.51 2.11 -11.36
CA GLN A 209 8.69 3.15 -10.74
C GLN A 209 7.26 2.68 -10.40
N GLN A 210 7.11 1.39 -10.08
CA GLN A 210 5.81 0.79 -9.78
C GLN A 210 5.32 1.14 -8.38
N VAL A 211 4.03 1.43 -8.26
CA VAL A 211 3.33 1.57 -6.97
C VAL A 211 2.30 0.47 -6.78
N SER A 212 1.93 0.20 -5.52
CA SER A 212 0.87 -0.77 -5.22
C SER A 212 -0.45 -0.34 -5.89
N THR A 213 -1.23 -1.32 -6.36
CA THR A 213 -2.61 -1.07 -6.83
C THR A 213 -3.51 -0.40 -5.80
N ALA A 214 -3.11 -0.44 -4.51
CA ALA A 214 -3.77 0.34 -3.46
C ALA A 214 -3.83 1.85 -3.79
N PHE A 215 -2.83 2.37 -4.52
CA PHE A 215 -2.67 3.77 -4.92
C PHE A 215 -2.93 3.97 -6.42
N MET A 216 -3.65 3.04 -7.06
CA MET A 216 -4.07 3.21 -8.45
C MET A 216 -5.01 4.41 -8.55
N ARG A 217 -4.72 5.31 -9.50
CA ARG A 217 -5.56 6.48 -9.75
C ARG A 217 -6.94 6.02 -10.22
N SER A 218 -7.97 6.77 -9.85
CA SER A 218 -9.37 6.41 -10.17
C SER A 218 -9.61 6.18 -11.68
N GLU A 219 -8.98 6.98 -12.54
CA GLU A 219 -9.08 6.85 -14.00
C GLU A 219 -8.53 5.50 -14.50
N ASP A 220 -7.37 5.09 -13.97
CA ASP A 220 -6.74 3.82 -14.32
C ASP A 220 -7.51 2.64 -13.71
N PHE A 221 -8.06 2.80 -12.50
CA PHE A 221 -8.92 1.80 -11.89
C PHE A 221 -10.14 1.49 -12.76
N VAL A 222 -10.85 2.52 -13.22
CA VAL A 222 -12.02 2.34 -14.11
C VAL A 222 -11.62 1.62 -15.40
N ARG A 223 -10.52 2.04 -16.04
CA ARG A 223 -10.01 1.43 -17.27
C ARG A 223 -9.58 -0.02 -17.09
N TYR A 224 -9.05 -0.37 -15.92
CA TYR A 224 -8.61 -1.73 -15.63
C TYR A 224 -9.80 -2.70 -15.50
N TYR A 225 -10.89 -2.26 -14.86
CA TYR A 225 -12.06 -3.10 -14.59
C TYR A 225 -13.15 -3.06 -15.69
N GLU A 226 -13.12 -2.08 -16.60
CA GLU A 226 -14.07 -1.95 -17.71
C GLU A 226 -14.27 -3.24 -18.53
N PRO A 227 -13.23 -4.03 -18.87
CA PRO A 227 -13.40 -5.28 -19.60
C PRO A 227 -14.16 -6.35 -18.81
N TYR A 228 -14.05 -6.35 -17.48
CA TYR A 228 -14.64 -7.38 -16.60
C TYR A 228 -16.11 -7.11 -16.28
N LEU A 229 -16.52 -5.84 -16.28
CA LEU A 229 -17.93 -5.44 -16.11
C LEU A 229 -18.79 -5.83 -17.33
N ASN A 230 -18.19 -5.81 -18.52
CA ASN A 230 -18.89 -6.13 -19.78
C ASN A 230 -18.97 -7.65 -20.07
N THR A 231 -18.33 -8.48 -19.27
CA THR A 231 -18.36 -9.95 -19.42
C THR A 231 -19.44 -10.66 -18.60
N GLU A 232 -20.13 -9.97 -17.69
CA GLU A 232 -21.24 -10.55 -16.92
C GLU A 232 -22.61 -10.53 -17.64
N GLU A 233 -22.69 -9.97 -18.85
CA GLU A 233 -23.91 -9.99 -19.69
C GLU A 233 -23.90 -11.04 -20.83
N GLY A 234 -22.96 -12.00 -20.80
CA GLY A 234 -22.77 -13.03 -21.85
C GLY A 234 -23.26 -14.43 -21.49
#